data_AF-A0A967DEV5-F1
#
_entry.id   AF-A0A967DEV5-F1
#
_cell.length_a   1.000
_cell.length_b   1.000
_cell.length_c   1.000
_cell.angle_alpha   90.00
_cell.angle_beta   90.00
_cell.angle_gamma   90.00
#
_symmetry.space_group_name_H-M   'P 1'
#
loop_
_entity.id
_entity.type
_entity.pdbx_description
1 polymer ?
#
loop_
_entity_poly.entity_id
_entity_poly.type
_entity_poly.pdbx_seq_one_letter_code
_entity_poly.pdbx_strand_id
1 'polypeptide(L)'
;AVVEHKPEPVAVAAPPPPPPPPAPKWKDGTYTGWGTSRHGDIQAQVIIEDGRIKAATIAQCYTRYSCDVIDKIIPQVAARQSPETDYVSGATQSTNAFYYGVVDALSKAK
;
A
#
# COMPACT_ATOMS: atom_id res chain seq x y z
N ALA A 1 16.48 -27.58 -51.09
CA ALA A 1 15.75 -28.09 -49.92
C ALA A 1 15.37 -26.92 -49.03
N VAL A 2 14.11 -26.49 -49.09
CA VAL A 2 13.37 -25.94 -47.94
C VAL A 2 11.94 -26.42 -48.14
N VAL A 3 11.42 -27.12 -47.15
CA VAL A 3 10.10 -27.74 -47.10
C VAL A 3 8.99 -26.70 -47.09
N GLU A 4 7.97 -26.92 -47.91
CA GLU A 4 6.65 -26.31 -47.84
C GLU A 4 5.97 -26.73 -46.52
N HIS A 5 5.30 -25.80 -45.82
CA HIS A 5 4.17 -26.13 -44.94
C HIS A 5 3.05 -25.10 -45.13
N LYS A 6 1.94 -25.64 -45.61
CA LYS A 6 0.58 -25.09 -45.73
C LYS A 6 0.02 -24.71 -44.34
N PRO A 7 -0.86 -23.70 -44.23
CA PRO A 7 -1.29 -23.15 -42.95
C PRO A 7 -2.35 -24.04 -42.26
N GLU A 8 -2.17 -24.31 -40.96
CA GLU A 8 -3.20 -24.85 -40.07
C GLU A 8 -3.75 -23.73 -39.17
N PRO A 9 -5.08 -23.59 -39.02
CA PRO A 9 -5.69 -22.62 -38.12
C PRO A 9 -5.62 -23.18 -36.69
N VAL A 10 -4.64 -22.77 -35.90
CA VAL A 10 -4.66 -23.01 -34.46
C VAL A 10 -5.75 -22.13 -33.86
N ALA A 11 -6.87 -22.78 -33.51
CA ALA A 11 -7.88 -22.24 -32.63
C ALA A 11 -7.20 -21.58 -31.42
N VAL A 12 -7.58 -20.33 -31.16
CA VAL A 12 -7.16 -19.59 -29.97
C VAL A 12 -7.70 -20.35 -28.76
N ALA A 13 -6.86 -21.16 -28.13
CA ALA A 13 -7.17 -21.72 -26.82
C ALA A 13 -7.43 -20.52 -25.89
N ALA A 14 -8.62 -20.47 -25.29
CA ALA A 14 -8.97 -19.44 -24.32
C ALA A 14 -7.86 -19.38 -23.24
N PRO A 15 -7.46 -18.17 -22.78
CA PRO A 15 -6.52 -18.06 -21.68
C PRO A 15 -7.04 -18.89 -20.49
N PRO A 16 -6.15 -19.54 -19.72
CA PRO A 16 -6.57 -20.24 -18.51
C PRO A 16 -7.39 -19.27 -17.63
N PRO A 17 -8.44 -19.75 -16.94
CA PRO A 17 -9.18 -18.90 -16.01
C PRO A 17 -8.17 -18.24 -15.05
N PRO A 18 -8.31 -16.93 -14.76
CA PRO A 18 -7.40 -16.26 -13.86
C PRO A 18 -7.35 -17.04 -12.54
N PRO A 19 -6.16 -17.16 -11.90
CA PRO A 19 -6.07 -17.79 -10.59
C PRO A 19 -7.10 -17.13 -9.66
N PRO A 20 -7.73 -17.91 -8.76
CA PRO A 20 -8.63 -17.32 -7.77
C PRO A 20 -7.88 -16.19 -7.06
N PRO A 21 -8.54 -15.04 -6.83
CA PRO A 21 -7.89 -13.92 -6.18
C PRO A 21 -7.26 -14.42 -4.88
N PRO A 22 -6.00 -14.05 -4.57
CA PRO A 22 -5.40 -14.41 -3.30
C PRO A 22 -6.34 -13.97 -2.17
N ALA A 23 -6.47 -14.81 -1.15
CA ALA A 23 -7.31 -14.51 0.01
C ALA A 23 -7.00 -13.08 0.51
N PRO A 24 -8.03 -12.30 0.88
CA PRO A 24 -7.84 -10.91 1.28
C PRO A 24 -6.83 -10.87 2.42
N LYS A 25 -5.72 -10.16 2.18
CA LYS A 25 -4.59 -10.07 3.14
C LYS A 25 -4.98 -9.23 4.36
N TRP A 26 -6.02 -8.42 4.20
CA TRP A 26 -6.60 -7.57 5.21
C TRP A 26 -8.13 -7.61 5.10
N LYS A 27 -8.81 -7.41 6.21
CA LYS A 27 -10.25 -7.21 6.30
C LYS A 27 -10.59 -5.79 5.84
N ASP A 28 -11.72 -5.66 5.16
CA ASP A 28 -12.22 -4.36 4.72
C ASP A 28 -12.65 -3.52 5.92
N GLY A 29 -12.35 -2.23 5.85
CA GLY A 29 -12.64 -1.30 6.93
C GLY A 29 -11.68 -0.13 6.96
N THR A 30 -11.92 0.76 7.92
CA THR A 30 -11.01 1.89 8.21
C THR A 30 -10.28 1.59 9.51
N TYR A 31 -8.95 1.54 9.42
CA TYR A 31 -8.08 1.21 10.53
C TYR A 31 -7.18 2.39 10.86
N THR A 32 -7.02 2.67 12.14
CA THR A 32 -6.10 3.71 12.61
C THR A 32 -4.99 3.10 13.43
N GLY A 33 -3.77 3.59 13.24
CA GLY A 33 -2.62 3.14 13.99
C GLY A 33 -1.68 4.28 14.36
N TRP A 34 -0.96 4.08 15.46
CA TRP A 34 -0.07 5.09 16.01
C TRP A 34 1.38 4.73 15.71
N GLY A 35 2.15 5.72 15.29
CA GLY A 35 3.59 5.60 15.21
C GLY A 35 4.27 6.79 15.87
N THR A 36 5.28 6.46 16.67
CA THR A 36 5.99 7.43 17.50
C THR A 36 7.34 7.74 16.89
N SER A 37 7.75 9.00 16.96
CA SER A 37 9.11 9.44 16.66
C SER A 37 9.66 10.32 17.79
N ARG A 38 10.95 10.62 17.73
CA ARG A 38 11.59 11.58 18.67
C ARG A 38 10.92 12.95 18.69
N HIS A 39 10.19 13.31 17.64
CA HIS A 39 9.54 14.62 17.52
C HIS A 39 8.06 14.58 17.88
N GLY A 40 7.50 13.43 18.23
CA GLY A 40 6.09 13.24 18.59
C GLY A 40 5.44 12.12 17.79
N ASP A 41 4.12 12.01 17.95
CA ASP A 41 3.32 10.89 17.45
C ASP A 41 2.52 11.26 16.21
N ILE A 42 2.35 10.30 15.30
CA ILE A 42 1.49 10.41 14.12
C ILE A 42 0.49 9.27 14.16
N GLN A 43 -0.79 9.60 13.98
CA GLN A 43 -1.84 8.63 13.73
C GLN A 43 -2.04 8.49 12.24
N ALA A 44 -1.71 7.32 11.69
CA ALA A 44 -2.06 6.98 10.32
C ALA A 44 -3.47 6.36 10.31
N GLN A 45 -4.24 6.70 9.28
CA GLN A 45 -5.50 6.03 8.94
C GLN A 45 -5.30 5.31 7.61
N VAL A 46 -5.76 4.07 7.55
CA VAL A 46 -5.67 3.19 6.39
C VAL A 46 -7.07 2.69 6.08
N ILE A 47 -7.53 2.93 4.86
CA ILE A 47 -8.81 2.45 4.36
C ILE A 47 -8.53 1.22 3.51
N ILE A 48 -9.26 0.14 3.77
CA ILE A 48 -9.11 -1.15 3.10
C ILE A 48 -10.44 -1.51 2.44
N GLU A 49 -10.38 -1.81 1.16
CA GLU A 49 -11.51 -2.24 0.32
C GLU A 49 -11.06 -3.40 -0.57
N ASP A 50 -11.93 -4.38 -0.77
CA ASP A 50 -11.65 -5.62 -1.51
C ASP A 50 -10.36 -6.34 -1.03
N GLY A 51 -10.09 -6.27 0.28
CA GLY A 51 -8.91 -6.84 0.92
C GLY A 51 -7.59 -6.16 0.55
N ARG A 52 -7.63 -4.92 0.07
CA ARG A 52 -6.48 -4.12 -0.40
C ARG A 52 -6.51 -2.73 0.19
N ILE A 53 -5.34 -2.11 0.31
CA ILE A 53 -5.21 -0.73 0.80
C ILE A 53 -5.79 0.22 -0.25
N LYS A 54 -6.95 0.82 0.03
CA LYS A 54 -7.58 1.80 -0.85
C LYS A 54 -6.89 3.16 -0.75
N ALA A 55 -6.62 3.60 0.48
CA ALA A 55 -6.03 4.88 0.77
C ALA A 55 -5.32 4.85 2.12
N ALA A 56 -4.34 5.72 2.29
CA ALA A 56 -3.77 6.06 3.58
C ALA A 56 -3.84 7.58 3.76
N THR A 57 -4.00 8.02 5.00
CA THR A 57 -4.04 9.44 5.39
C THR A 57 -3.43 9.60 6.79
N ILE A 58 -3.12 10.84 7.18
CA ILE A 58 -2.79 11.17 8.57
C ILE A 58 -4.06 11.66 9.25
N ALA A 59 -4.54 10.91 10.25
CA ALA A 59 -5.71 11.28 11.03
C ALA A 59 -5.38 12.32 12.09
N GLN A 60 -4.21 12.17 12.75
CA GLN A 60 -3.74 13.08 13.79
C GLN A 60 -2.22 13.24 13.70
N CYS A 61 -1.75 14.45 13.94
CA CYS A 61 -0.33 14.81 13.93
C CYS A 61 0.00 15.54 15.24
N TYR A 62 0.78 14.89 16.11
CA TYR A 62 1.27 15.44 17.37
C TYR A 62 2.78 15.65 17.35
N THR A 63 3.40 15.68 16.17
CA THR A 63 4.81 16.02 16.04
C THR A 63 5.05 17.51 16.24
N ARG A 64 6.25 17.86 16.75
CA ARG A 64 6.72 19.24 16.92
C ARG A 64 6.75 20.02 15.60
N TYR A 65 6.90 19.32 14.48
CA TYR A 65 6.90 19.89 13.13
C TYR A 65 5.64 19.45 12.39
N SER A 66 5.24 20.20 11.36
CA SER A 66 4.07 19.86 10.54
C SER A 66 4.25 18.52 9.84
N CYS A 67 3.18 17.71 9.78
CA CYS A 67 3.18 16.45 9.04
C CYS A 67 3.01 16.63 7.52
N ASP A 68 2.68 17.83 7.03
CA ASP A 68 2.52 18.10 5.60
C ASP A 68 3.80 17.83 4.80
N VAL A 69 4.96 17.86 5.45
CA VAL A 69 6.27 17.56 4.83
C VAL A 69 6.35 16.13 4.28
N ILE A 70 5.52 15.22 4.78
CA ILE A 70 5.41 13.83 4.30
C ILE A 70 4.15 13.57 3.47
N ASP A 71 3.30 14.56 3.21
CA ASP A 71 2.03 14.35 2.49
C ASP A 71 2.23 13.68 1.12
N LYS A 72 3.29 14.10 0.41
CA LYS A 72 3.66 13.57 -0.91
C LYS A 72 3.97 12.06 -0.94
N ILE A 73 4.31 11.44 0.20
CA ILE A 73 4.64 10.02 0.27
C ILE A 73 3.46 9.16 0.75
N ILE A 74 2.44 9.76 1.38
CA ILE A 74 1.28 9.04 1.91
C ILE A 74 0.57 8.20 0.83
N PRO A 75 0.31 8.72 -0.39
CA PRO A 75 -0.35 7.94 -1.45
C PRO A 75 0.45 6.71 -1.89
N GLN A 76 1.76 6.68 -1.64
CA GLN A 76 2.60 5.54 -2.00
C GLN A 76 2.21 4.28 -1.24
N VAL A 77 1.62 4.40 -0.05
CA VAL A 77 1.15 3.23 0.73
C VAL A 77 0.09 2.46 -0.03
N ALA A 78 -0.91 3.17 -0.58
CA ALA A 78 -1.96 2.58 -1.40
C ALA A 78 -1.41 2.08 -2.74
N ALA A 79 -0.52 2.86 -3.38
CA ALA A 79 0.08 2.47 -4.66
C ALA A 79 0.96 1.21 -4.55
N ARG A 80 1.72 1.07 -3.47
CA ARG A 80 2.65 -0.04 -3.23
C ARG A 80 1.99 -1.21 -2.49
N GLN A 81 0.77 -1.04 -1.98
CA GLN A 81 0.13 -2.00 -1.07
C GLN A 81 1.05 -2.39 0.11
N SER A 82 1.85 -1.43 0.59
CA SER A 82 2.88 -1.65 1.60
C SER A 82 2.98 -0.42 2.50
N PRO A 83 3.26 -0.57 3.81
CA PRO A 83 3.60 0.56 4.67
C PRO A 83 4.90 1.27 4.24
N GLU A 84 5.73 0.61 3.43
CA GLU A 84 7.01 1.16 2.96
C GLU A 84 6.81 2.32 1.99
N THR A 85 7.39 3.46 2.33
CA THR A 85 7.34 4.70 1.57
C THR A 85 8.74 5.23 1.36
N ASP A 86 8.90 6.15 0.41
CA ASP A 86 10.18 6.81 0.21
C ASP A 86 10.49 7.76 1.38
N TYR A 87 11.77 7.90 1.69
CA TYR A 87 12.20 8.84 2.71
C TYR A 87 12.18 10.27 2.17
N VAL A 88 11.65 11.20 2.98
CA VAL A 88 11.74 12.63 2.70
C VAL A 88 12.97 13.23 3.39
N SER A 89 13.87 13.83 2.61
CA SER A 89 15.03 14.55 3.15
C SER A 89 14.59 15.64 4.15
N GLY A 90 15.13 15.60 5.37
CA GLY A 90 14.75 16.50 6.45
C GLY A 90 13.51 16.10 7.24
N ALA A 91 12.78 15.05 6.83
CA ALA A 91 11.58 14.54 7.49
C ALA A 91 11.60 13.02 7.70
N THR A 92 12.79 12.43 7.81
CA THR A 92 12.99 11.00 8.06
C THR A 92 12.24 10.50 9.29
N GLN A 93 12.25 11.26 10.39
CA GLN A 93 11.57 10.87 11.63
C GLN A 93 10.04 10.89 11.49
N SER A 94 9.49 11.87 10.78
CA SER A 94 8.06 11.91 10.47
C SER A 94 7.66 10.76 9.54
N THR A 95 8.51 10.45 8.55
CA THR A 95 8.34 9.28 7.66
C THR A 95 8.27 7.99 8.49
N ASN A 96 9.18 7.83 9.46
CA ASN A 96 9.19 6.67 10.34
C ASN A 96 7.95 6.57 11.23
N ALA A 97 7.52 7.68 11.85
CA ALA A 97 6.29 7.69 12.63
C ALA A 97 5.07 7.31 11.76
N PHE A 98 4.97 7.84 10.55
CA PHE A 98 3.90 7.45 9.65
C PHE A 98 3.99 5.96 9.26
N TYR A 99 5.18 5.46 8.91
CA TYR A 99 5.41 4.04 8.63
C TYR A 99 4.92 3.14 9.77
N TYR A 100 5.32 3.42 11.01
CA TYR A 100 4.89 2.62 12.16
C TYR A 100 3.38 2.72 12.40
N GLY A 101 2.78 3.89 12.19
CA GLY A 101 1.33 4.06 12.27
C GLY A 101 0.58 3.23 11.24
N VAL A 102 1.07 3.18 9.99
CA VAL A 102 0.48 2.34 8.93
C VAL A 102 0.67 0.86 9.26
N VAL A 103 1.83 0.43 9.75
CA VAL A 103 2.07 -0.95 10.18
C VAL A 103 1.09 -1.36 11.28
N ASP A 104 0.89 -0.51 12.29
CA ASP A 104 -0.06 -0.75 13.37
C ASP A 104 -1.50 -0.84 12.86
N ALA A 105 -1.92 0.07 11.96
CA ALA A 105 -3.22 0.04 11.32
C ALA A 105 -3.44 -1.26 10.51
N LEU A 106 -2.48 -1.64 9.68
CA LEU A 106 -2.52 -2.88 8.89
C LEU A 106 -2.49 -4.14 9.76
N SER A 107 -1.86 -4.09 10.93
CA SER A 107 -1.88 -5.20 11.88
C SER A 107 -3.28 -5.44 12.45
N LYS A 108 -4.03 -4.36 12.73
CA LYS A 108 -5.43 -4.42 13.19
C LYS A 108 -6.40 -4.89 12.11
N ALA A 109 -6.01 -4.75 10.85
CA ALA A 109 -6.78 -5.20 9.70
C ALA A 109 -6.61 -6.69 9.38
N LYS A 110 -5.78 -7.44 10.10
CA LYS A 110 -5.64 -8.89 9.90
C LYS A 110 -6.83 -9.68 10.47
#